data_AF-A0A3M2X5I6-F1
#
_entry.id   AF-A0A3M2X5I6-F1
#
_cell.length_a   1.000
_cell.length_b   1.000
_cell.length_c   1.000
_cell.angle_alpha   90.00
_cell.angle_beta   90.00
_cell.angle_gamma   90.00
#
_symmetry.space_group_name_H-M   'P 1'
#
loop_
_entity.id
_entity.type
_entity.pdbx_description
1 polymer ?
#
loop_
_entity_poly.entity_id
_entity_poly.type
_entity_poly.pdbx_seq_one_letter_code
_entity_poly.pdbx_strand_id
1 'polypeptide(L)'
;FNRAGVKPPAAQIVYTASITQQGFVNPNQVVYSLLMGTDIGDFDWNWIGMETSDDVLLLVAYVPLQQKRKNVLPDQIGNNVTRNFLVVFDGAQQLTGIKIDASTWQFDYTARMKGIDERERISNRDMFGRACFFGAGLQLQKVGAAYQL
;
A
#
# COMPACT_ATOMS: atom_id res chain seq x y z
N PHE A 1 -15.49 7.42 13.25
CA PHE A 1 -14.39 7.64 14.21
C PHE A 1 -14.97 7.86 15.59
N ASN A 2 -14.50 7.15 16.61
CA ASN A 2 -14.96 7.37 17.98
C ASN A 2 -14.12 8.49 18.60
N ARG A 3 -14.71 9.68 18.76
CA ARG A 3 -14.03 10.86 19.35
C ARG A 3 -13.84 10.76 20.87
N ALA A 4 -14.41 9.73 21.51
CA ALA A 4 -14.30 9.46 22.95
C ALA A 4 -13.38 8.28 23.28
N GLY A 5 -12.62 7.77 22.30
CA GLY A 5 -11.69 6.68 22.56
C GLY A 5 -10.46 7.13 23.34
N VAL A 6 -9.96 6.26 24.20
CA VAL A 6 -8.84 6.55 25.11
C VAL A 6 -7.53 6.06 24.48
N LYS A 7 -6.45 6.82 24.67
CA LYS A 7 -5.09 6.41 24.32
C LYS A 7 -4.69 5.20 25.17
N PRO A 8 -4.21 4.09 24.58
CA PRO A 8 -3.75 2.96 25.37
C PRO A 8 -2.50 3.35 26.19
N PRO A 9 -2.20 2.61 27.27
CA PRO A 9 -0.96 2.78 28.01
C PRO A 9 0.26 2.75 27.09
N ALA A 10 1.31 3.53 27.40
CA ALA A 10 2.49 3.65 26.56
C ALA A 10 3.15 2.29 26.24
N ALA A 11 3.12 1.34 27.17
CA ALA A 11 3.64 -0.02 26.97
C ALA A 11 2.90 -0.84 25.89
N GLN A 12 1.69 -0.43 25.49
CA GLN A 12 0.89 -1.06 24.44
C GLN A 12 1.02 -0.35 23.08
N ILE A 13 1.74 0.78 23.03
CA ILE A 13 2.01 1.49 21.79
C ILE A 13 3.26 0.86 21.15
N VAL A 14 3.03 0.05 20.13
CA VAL A 14 4.10 -0.70 19.44
C VAL A 14 4.82 0.11 18.35
N TYR A 15 4.20 1.18 17.85
CA TYR A 15 4.76 2.00 16.80
C TYR A 15 4.18 3.42 16.79
N THR A 16 5.05 4.42 16.65
CA THR A 16 4.71 5.84 16.48
C THR A 16 5.55 6.41 15.35
N ALA A 17 4.95 7.19 14.46
CA ALA A 17 5.64 7.83 13.36
C ALA A 17 4.94 9.12 12.91
N SER A 18 5.71 10.00 12.28
CA SER A 18 5.18 11.21 11.64
C SER A 18 4.36 10.87 10.42
N ILE A 19 3.42 11.77 10.08
CA ILE A 19 2.66 11.69 8.83
C ILE A 19 3.61 11.65 7.64
N THR A 20 3.43 10.64 6.78
CA THR A 20 4.23 10.46 5.57
C THR A 20 3.71 11.30 4.40
N GLN A 21 2.39 11.47 4.31
CA GLN A 21 1.75 12.24 3.24
C GLN A 21 0.50 12.95 3.78
N GLN A 22 0.21 14.13 3.24
CA GLN A 22 -0.99 14.88 3.56
C GLN A 22 -1.52 15.58 2.32
N GLY A 23 -2.84 15.73 2.22
CA GLY A 23 -3.48 16.38 1.09
C GLY A 23 -4.86 16.92 1.44
N PHE A 24 -5.36 17.88 0.66
CA PHE A 24 -6.75 18.31 0.76
C PHE A 24 -7.60 17.56 -0.27
N VAL A 25 -8.85 17.26 0.09
CA VAL A 25 -9.84 16.66 -0.81
C VAL A 25 -10.78 17.75 -1.34
N ASN A 26 -11.14 18.69 -0.47
CA ASN A 26 -11.88 19.90 -0.79
C ASN A 26 -11.58 20.95 0.31
N PRO A 27 -12.08 22.20 0.23
CA PRO A 27 -11.76 23.24 1.21
C PRO A 27 -12.04 22.88 2.67
N ASN A 28 -12.96 21.94 2.92
CA ASN A 28 -13.41 21.52 4.25
C ASN A 28 -12.94 20.11 4.65
N GLN A 29 -12.06 19.50 3.85
CA GLN A 29 -11.62 18.14 4.06
C GLN A 29 -10.14 17.97 3.74
N VAL A 30 -9.40 17.46 4.71
CA VAL A 30 -7.99 17.09 4.57
C VAL A 30 -7.79 15.64 4.95
N VAL A 31 -6.77 15.02 4.36
CA VAL A 31 -6.38 13.66 4.66
C VAL A 31 -4.92 13.62 5.08
N TYR A 32 -4.65 12.82 6.10
CA TYR A 32 -3.32 12.52 6.60
C TYR A 32 -3.05 11.03 6.47
N SER A 33 -1.86 10.68 6.04
CA SER A 33 -1.49 9.31 5.69
C SER A 33 -0.18 8.87 6.31
N LEU A 34 -0.18 7.63 6.79
CA LEU A 34 1.00 6.95 7.28
C LEU A 34 1.22 5.67 6.46
N LEU A 35 2.39 5.59 5.82
CA LEU A 35 2.90 4.40 5.17
C LEU A 35 3.94 3.74 6.07
N MET A 36 3.71 2.48 6.44
CA MET A 36 4.69 1.63 7.09
C MET A 36 5.28 0.66 6.06
N GLY A 37 6.54 0.90 5.70
CA GLY A 37 7.37 0.11 4.78
C GLY A 37 7.73 -1.28 5.30
N THR A 38 8.30 -2.14 4.46
CA THR A 38 8.66 -3.53 4.80
C THR A 38 9.81 -3.66 5.79
N ASP A 39 10.51 -2.57 6.09
CA ASP A 39 11.60 -2.46 7.06
C ASP A 39 11.12 -2.32 8.52
N ILE A 40 9.81 -2.11 8.71
CA ILE A 40 9.15 -1.94 10.01
C ILE A 40 8.41 -3.22 10.43
N GLY A 41 8.50 -3.60 11.70
CA GLY A 41 7.94 -4.84 12.28
C GLY A 41 8.88 -5.37 13.38
N ASP A 42 8.54 -6.41 14.14
CA ASP A 42 7.34 -7.25 14.11
C ASP A 42 6.40 -6.91 15.26
N PHE A 43 5.11 -6.75 14.97
CA PHE A 43 4.11 -6.51 16.00
C PHE A 43 2.69 -6.80 15.49
N ASP A 44 1.81 -7.08 16.45
CA ASP A 44 0.38 -7.19 16.23
C ASP A 44 -0.31 -5.98 16.84
N TRP A 45 -1.33 -5.46 16.17
CA TRP A 45 -1.94 -4.18 16.56
C TRP A 45 -3.41 -4.16 16.16
N ASN A 46 -4.23 -3.48 16.96
CA ASN A 46 -5.68 -3.36 16.74
C ASN A 46 -6.21 -1.96 17.06
N TRP A 47 -5.32 -1.01 17.34
CA TRP A 47 -5.63 0.36 17.70
C TRP A 47 -4.80 1.31 16.86
N ILE A 48 -5.42 2.42 16.43
CA ILE A 48 -4.76 3.50 15.69
C ILE A 48 -5.20 4.83 16.30
N GLY A 49 -4.24 5.70 16.58
CA GLY A 49 -4.48 7.07 17.00
C GLY A 49 -3.73 8.07 16.15
N MET A 50 -4.25 9.29 16.11
CA MET A 50 -3.56 10.46 15.56
C MET A 50 -3.52 11.54 16.61
N GLU A 51 -2.34 12.08 16.86
CA GLU A 51 -2.10 13.14 17.84
C GLU A 51 -1.64 14.41 17.14
N THR A 52 -2.01 15.56 17.70
CA THR A 52 -1.47 16.85 17.28
C THR A 52 -0.03 17.01 17.79
N SER A 53 0.68 18.05 17.33
CA SER A 53 2.00 18.42 17.88
C SER A 53 1.98 18.69 19.39
N ASP A 54 0.81 19.07 19.93
CA ASP A 54 0.62 19.43 21.34
C ASP A 54 0.13 18.25 22.19
N ASP A 55 0.40 17.01 21.76
CA ASP A 55 0.03 15.75 22.44
C ASP A 55 -1.48 15.54 22.67
N VAL A 56 -2.34 16.22 21.90
CA VAL A 56 -3.79 16.04 21.94
C VAL A 56 -4.21 14.92 20.97
N LEU A 57 -4.90 13.91 21.48
CA LEU A 57 -5.48 12.84 20.67
C LEU A 57 -6.63 13.38 19.81
N LEU A 58 -6.40 13.47 18.51
CA LEU A 58 -7.33 14.02 17.53
C LEU A 58 -8.32 12.97 17.02
N LEU A 59 -7.83 11.77 16.72
CA LEU A 59 -8.64 10.68 16.16
C LEU A 59 -8.25 9.34 16.75
N VAL A 60 -9.26 8.47 16.87
CA VAL A 60 -9.09 7.06 17.24
C VAL A 60 -9.89 6.14 16.34
N ALA A 61 -9.30 4.98 16.05
CA ALA A 61 -9.97 3.84 15.46
C ALA A 61 -9.48 2.53 16.10
N TYR A 62 -10.43 1.60 16.28
CA TYR A 62 -10.14 0.21 16.58
C TYR A 62 -10.40 -0.59 15.31
N VAL A 63 -9.51 -1.54 15.02
CA VAL A 63 -9.61 -2.45 13.88
C VAL A 63 -9.49 -3.89 14.37
N PRO A 64 -9.96 -4.89 13.60
CA PRO A 64 -9.60 -6.28 13.88
C PRO A 64 -8.08 -6.44 13.96
N LEU A 65 -7.58 -7.36 14.79
CA LEU A 65 -6.15 -7.57 14.99
C LEU A 65 -5.41 -7.70 13.64
N GLN A 66 -4.46 -6.81 13.42
CA GLN A 66 -3.62 -6.75 12.23
C GLN A 66 -2.21 -7.19 12.60
N GLN A 67 -1.50 -7.74 11.62
CA GLN A 67 -0.11 -8.15 11.77
C GLN A 67 0.78 -7.30 10.87
N LYS A 68 1.86 -6.77 11.45
CA LYS A 68 2.93 -6.10 10.74
C LYS A 68 4.20 -6.93 10.89
N ARG A 69 4.77 -7.34 9.76
CA ARG A 69 5.98 -8.14 9.70
C ARG A 69 7.06 -7.44 8.89
N LYS A 70 8.25 -7.40 9.46
CA LYS A 70 9.45 -6.89 8.83
C LYS A 70 9.98 -7.93 7.85
N ASN A 71 10.48 -7.47 6.71
CA ASN A 71 11.12 -8.32 5.73
C ASN A 71 12.54 -8.67 6.19
N VAL A 72 12.81 -9.96 6.41
CA VAL A 72 14.12 -10.51 6.79
C VAL A 72 14.36 -11.71 5.88
N LEU A 73 15.07 -11.50 4.77
CA LEU A 73 15.29 -12.58 3.80
C LEU A 73 16.43 -13.50 4.27
N PRO A 74 16.31 -14.83 4.09
CA PRO A 74 15.19 -15.56 3.45
C PRO A 74 14.05 -15.94 4.42
N ASP A 75 14.18 -15.66 5.71
CA ASP A 75 13.40 -16.30 6.78
C ASP A 75 11.97 -15.75 6.94
N GLN A 76 11.72 -14.49 6.57
CA GLN A 76 10.45 -13.82 6.77
C GLN A 76 10.15 -12.81 5.64
N ILE A 77 9.02 -13.00 4.97
CA ILE A 77 8.48 -12.03 4.02
C ILE A 77 7.68 -10.98 4.78
N GLY A 78 8.06 -9.71 4.63
CA GLY A 78 7.37 -8.59 5.25
C GLY A 78 6.14 -8.11 4.47
N ASN A 79 5.36 -7.21 5.08
CA ASN A 79 4.21 -6.57 4.44
C ASN A 79 4.28 -5.04 4.53
N ASN A 80 3.51 -4.33 3.71
CA ASN A 80 3.30 -2.88 3.82
C ASN A 80 1.93 -2.59 4.43
N VAL A 81 1.82 -1.52 5.20
CA VAL A 81 0.54 -1.07 5.75
C VAL A 81 0.41 0.43 5.52
N THR A 82 -0.69 0.84 4.89
CA THR A 82 -1.05 2.25 4.72
C THR A 82 -2.31 2.55 5.51
N ARG A 83 -2.33 3.69 6.22
CA ARG A 83 -3.52 4.21 6.90
C ARG A 83 -3.75 5.66 6.52
N ASN A 84 -5.00 5.96 6.21
CA ASN A 84 -5.46 7.28 5.81
C ASN A 84 -6.54 7.73 6.79
N PHE A 85 -6.41 8.94 7.31
CA PHE A 85 -7.44 9.58 8.14
C PHE A 85 -7.95 10.82 7.44
N LEU A 86 -9.23 10.79 7.08
CA LEU A 86 -9.94 11.94 6.56
C LEU A 86 -10.47 12.77 7.74
N VAL A 87 -10.09 14.04 7.80
CA VAL A 87 -10.52 15.00 8.80
C VAL A 87 -11.40 16.03 8.12
N VAL A 88 -12.61 16.20 8.64
CA VAL A 88 -13.64 17.08 8.08
C VAL A 88 -13.93 18.19 9.07
N PHE A 89 -13.70 19.43 8.66
CA PHE A 89 -14.08 20.63 9.42
C PHE A 89 -14.09 21.84 8.49
N ASP A 90 -14.86 22.86 8.86
CA ASP A 90 -15.00 24.04 8.03
C ASP A 90 -13.67 24.79 7.88
N GLY A 91 -13.34 25.18 6.65
CA GLY A 91 -12.06 25.81 6.32
C GLY A 91 -10.83 24.93 6.55
N ALA A 92 -10.96 23.60 6.58
CA ALA A 92 -9.84 22.69 6.87
C ALA A 92 -8.59 22.95 6.03
N GLN A 93 -8.74 23.19 4.73
CA GLN A 93 -7.62 23.50 3.86
C GLN A 93 -6.92 24.81 4.27
N GLN A 94 -7.70 25.85 4.57
CA GLN A 94 -7.17 27.15 4.96
C GLN A 94 -6.47 27.09 6.32
N LEU A 95 -7.10 26.41 7.29
CA LEU A 95 -6.59 26.29 8.66
C LEU A 95 -5.32 25.43 8.74
N THR A 96 -5.25 24.34 7.97
CA THR A 96 -4.08 23.46 7.95
C THR A 96 -2.97 23.94 7.00
N GLY A 97 -3.31 24.84 6.06
CA GLY A 97 -2.39 25.31 5.03
C GLY A 97 -1.97 24.23 4.01
N ILE A 98 -2.67 23.08 3.96
CA ILE A 98 -2.34 21.99 3.03
C ILE A 98 -2.73 22.39 1.60
N LYS A 99 -1.74 22.43 0.71
CA LYS A 99 -1.91 22.86 -0.69
C LYS A 99 -1.83 21.74 -1.72
N ILE A 100 -1.49 20.53 -1.30
CA ILE A 100 -1.38 19.37 -2.19
C ILE A 100 -2.76 18.72 -2.28
N ASP A 101 -3.26 18.52 -3.49
CA ASP A 101 -4.50 17.77 -3.71
C ASP A 101 -4.26 16.27 -3.45
N ALA A 102 -5.10 15.67 -2.61
CA ALA A 102 -5.00 14.26 -2.23
C ALA A 102 -5.12 13.30 -3.43
N SER A 103 -5.79 13.70 -4.52
CA SER A 103 -5.90 12.91 -5.76
C SER A 103 -4.54 12.59 -6.39
N THR A 104 -3.49 13.38 -6.10
CA THR A 104 -2.15 13.16 -6.62
C THR A 104 -1.53 11.83 -6.18
N TRP A 105 -1.97 11.28 -5.04
CA TRP A 105 -1.44 10.04 -4.47
C TRP A 105 -2.50 9.05 -3.99
N GLN A 106 -3.75 9.47 -3.76
CA GLN A 106 -4.89 8.55 -3.57
C GLN A 106 -5.42 7.94 -4.89
N PHE A 107 -4.67 8.07 -5.99
CA PHE A 107 -5.11 7.58 -7.29
C PHE A 107 -5.28 6.05 -7.26
N ASP A 108 -6.45 5.57 -7.69
CA ASP A 108 -6.68 4.17 -7.96
C ASP A 108 -5.83 3.73 -9.16
N TYR A 109 -4.66 3.15 -8.87
CA TYR A 109 -3.75 2.66 -9.89
C TYR A 109 -4.26 1.40 -10.62
N THR A 110 -5.42 0.83 -10.25
CA THR A 110 -5.94 -0.40 -10.86
C THR A 110 -6.02 -0.32 -12.37
N ALA A 111 -6.56 0.78 -12.90
CA ALA A 111 -6.67 0.96 -14.36
C ALA A 111 -5.30 1.08 -15.04
N ARG A 112 -4.38 1.83 -14.42
CA ARG A 112 -3.02 2.00 -14.95
C ARG A 112 -2.22 0.69 -14.91
N MET A 113 -2.28 -0.04 -13.80
CA MET A 113 -1.60 -1.32 -13.63
C MET A 113 -2.16 -2.36 -14.60
N LYS A 114 -3.49 -2.46 -14.74
CA LYS A 114 -4.11 -3.30 -15.79
C LYS A 114 -3.65 -2.92 -17.20
N GLY A 115 -3.52 -1.62 -17.48
CA GLY A 115 -3.00 -1.13 -18.76
C GLY A 115 -1.55 -1.52 -19.01
N ILE A 116 -0.69 -1.48 -17.98
CA ILE A 116 0.69 -1.94 -18.06
C ILE A 116 0.74 -3.46 -18.28
N ASP A 117 0.00 -4.25 -17.49
CA ASP A 117 -0.06 -5.71 -17.62
C ASP A 117 -0.52 -6.13 -19.02
N GLU A 118 -1.55 -5.47 -19.57
CA GLU A 118 -2.05 -5.77 -20.92
C GLU A 118 -1.03 -5.39 -21.99
N ARG A 119 -0.30 -4.29 -21.81
CA ARG A 119 0.78 -3.89 -22.72
C ARG A 119 1.92 -4.90 -22.69
N GLU A 120 2.33 -5.35 -21.51
CA GLU A 120 3.36 -6.40 -21.35
C GLU A 120 2.90 -7.72 -21.97
N ARG A 121 1.63 -8.10 -21.79
CA ARG A 121 1.05 -9.29 -22.41
C ARG A 121 1.07 -9.21 -23.94
N ILE A 122 0.71 -8.06 -24.52
CA ILE A 122 0.75 -7.85 -25.97
C ILE A 122 2.20 -7.85 -26.47
N SER A 123 3.10 -7.14 -25.79
CA SER A 123 4.52 -7.09 -26.14
C SER A 123 5.16 -8.48 -26.16
N ASN A 124 4.92 -9.28 -25.12
CA ASN A 124 5.38 -10.67 -25.06
C ASN A 124 4.79 -11.53 -26.18
N ARG A 125 3.50 -11.36 -26.51
CA ARG A 125 2.88 -12.08 -27.63
C ARG A 125 3.42 -11.65 -28.99
N ASP A 126 3.70 -10.36 -29.18
CA ASP A 126 4.23 -9.84 -30.43
C ASP A 126 5.68 -10.27 -30.64
N MET A 127 6.47 -10.34 -29.56
CA MET A 127 7.87 -10.76 -29.60
C MET A 127 8.03 -12.29 -29.74
N PHE A 128 7.21 -13.08 -29.05
CA PHE A 128 7.35 -14.53 -28.99
C PHE A 128 6.31 -15.31 -29.80
N GLY A 129 5.34 -14.63 -30.40
CA GLY A 129 4.22 -15.28 -31.09
C GLY A 129 3.19 -15.90 -30.13
N ARG A 130 2.26 -16.68 -30.67
CA ARG A 130 1.16 -17.30 -29.89
C ARG A 130 1.63 -18.46 -29.01
N ALA A 131 2.82 -19.00 -29.27
CA ALA A 131 3.39 -20.10 -28.53
C ALA A 131 4.91 -19.92 -28.43
N CYS A 132 5.40 -19.87 -27.20
CA CYS A 132 6.83 -19.89 -26.89
C CYS A 132 7.12 -21.18 -26.12
N PHE A 133 8.21 -21.83 -26.50
CA PHE A 133 8.68 -23.06 -25.88
C PHE A 133 10.06 -22.79 -25.28
N PHE A 134 10.22 -23.10 -24.00
CA PHE A 134 11.51 -22.97 -23.35
C PHE A 134 12.43 -24.14 -23.77
N GLY A 135 13.67 -23.84 -24.15
CA GLY A 135 14.68 -24.85 -24.48
C GLY A 135 14.29 -25.71 -25.69
N ALA A 136 14.33 -27.04 -25.53
CA ALA A 136 14.01 -28.02 -26.56
C ALA A 136 12.49 -28.32 -26.69
N GLY A 137 11.61 -27.49 -26.12
CA GLY A 137 10.17 -27.71 -26.21
C GLY A 137 9.69 -27.69 -27.67
N LEU A 138 9.01 -28.76 -28.07
CA LEU A 138 8.62 -29.09 -29.45
C LEU A 138 9.77 -29.27 -30.46
N GLN A 139 10.98 -29.59 -29.99
CA GLN A 139 12.11 -29.85 -30.88
C GLN A 139 11.93 -31.16 -31.64
N LEU A 140 11.65 -31.06 -32.95
CA LEU A 140 11.58 -32.22 -33.83
C LEU A 140 12.95 -32.90 -33.96
N GLN A 141 13.07 -34.14 -33.51
CA GLN A 141 14.27 -34.96 -33.65
C GLN A 141 14.08 -36.05 -34.70
N LYS A 142 15.08 -36.23 -35.56
CA LYS A 142 15.10 -37.33 -36.53
C LYS A 142 15.66 -38.57 -35.85
N VAL A 143 14.87 -39.64 -35.79
CA VAL A 143 15.28 -40.95 -35.25
C VAL A 143 15.08 -42.01 -36.33
N GLY A 144 16.20 -42.52 -36.86
CA GLY A 144 16.18 -43.42 -38.01
C GLY A 144 15.59 -42.75 -39.26
N ALA A 145 14.53 -43.34 -39.81
CA ALA A 145 13.80 -42.82 -40.97
C ALA A 145 12.58 -41.96 -40.61
N ALA A 146 12.28 -41.78 -39.32
CA ALA A 146 11.11 -41.04 -38.83
C ALA A 146 11.50 -39.76 -38.10
N TYR A 147 10.55 -38.83 -37.99
CA TYR A 147 10.65 -37.65 -37.14
C TYR A 147 9.71 -37.79 -35.97
N GLN A 148 10.20 -37.48 -34.77
CA GLN A 148 9.43 -37.44 -33.55
C GLN A 148 9.63 -36.11 -32.85
N LEU A 149 8.67 -35.75 -32.02
CA LEU A 149 8.56 -34.46 -31.35
C LEU A 149 8.92 -34.60 -29.88
#